data_AF-A0A826HNC4-F1
#
_entry.id   AF-A0A826HNC4-F1
#
_cell.length_a   1.000
_cell.length_b   1.000
_cell.length_c   1.000
_cell.angle_alpha   90.00
_cell.angle_beta   90.00
_cell.angle_gamma   90.00
#
_symmetry.space_group_name_H-M   'P 1'
#
loop_
_entity.id
_entity.type
_entity.pdbx_description
1 polymer ?
#
loop_
_entity_poly.entity_id
_entity_poly.type
_entity_poly.pdbx_seq_one_letter_code
_entity_poly.pdbx_strand_id
1 'polypeptide(L)'
;MVLISILLDLIALGGYFLVTASTTQPVFWLLTIVESIIVVILAGFFFSYRGKRRSRFYDPDIGARPYTIRFSIIAVSLFVNGAALFVYIMAIRGNSIF
;
A
#
# COMPACT_ATOMS: atom_id res chain seq x y z
N MET A 1 -12.47 -4.93 2.45
CA MET A 1 -11.62 -4.03 1.65
C MET A 1 -10.91 -3.02 2.53
N VAL A 2 -11.60 -2.00 3.08
CA VAL A 2 -10.93 -0.94 3.87
C VAL A 2 -10.31 -1.45 5.18
N LEU A 3 -11.04 -2.23 5.98
CA LEU A 3 -10.45 -2.81 7.21
C LEU A 3 -9.26 -3.72 6.91
N ILE A 4 -9.33 -4.48 5.81
CA ILE A 4 -8.25 -5.37 5.39
C ILE A 4 -7.03 -4.56 4.92
N SER A 5 -7.22 -3.45 4.19
CA SER A 5 -6.08 -2.60 3.78
C SER A 5 -5.36 -2.01 4.98
N ILE A 6 -6.09 -1.56 6.00
CA ILE A 6 -5.49 -1.06 7.25
C ILE A 6 -4.74 -2.17 8.01
N LEU A 7 -5.29 -3.39 8.05
CA LEU A 7 -4.59 -4.53 8.66
C LEU A 7 -3.29 -4.87 7.91
N LEU A 8 -3.30 -4.79 6.58
CA LEU A 8 -2.10 -4.99 5.77
C LEU A 8 -1.05 -3.91 6.05
N ASP A 9 -1.47 -2.64 6.20
CA ASP A 9 -0.58 -1.53 6.58
C ASP A 9 0.09 -1.79 7.94
N LEU A 10 -0.65 -2.34 8.92
CA LEU A 10 -0.09 -2.71 10.23
C LEU A 10 0.93 -3.85 10.13
N ILE A 11 0.69 -4.82 9.24
CA ILE A 11 1.64 -5.92 8.99
C ILE A 11 2.92 -5.37 8.36
N ALA A 12 2.80 -4.50 7.35
CA ALA A 12 3.93 -3.86 6.71
C ALA A 12 4.75 -3.01 7.70
N LEU A 13 4.06 -2.26 8.57
CA LEU A 13 4.71 -1.50 9.65
C LEU A 13 5.46 -2.42 10.61
N GLY A 14 4.87 -3.55 11.00
CA GLY A 14 5.54 -4.56 11.83
C GLY A 14 6.79 -5.14 11.13
N GLY A 15 6.70 -5.40 9.83
CA GLY A 15 7.83 -5.82 9.00
C GLY A 15 8.97 -4.79 8.99
N TYR A 16 8.66 -3.51 8.82
CA TYR A 16 9.65 -2.44 8.87
C TYR A 16 10.44 -2.42 10.20
N PHE A 17 9.74 -2.57 11.33
CA PHE A 17 10.41 -2.63 12.64
C PHE A 17 11.31 -3.87 12.77
N LEU A 18 10.94 -5.00 12.17
CA LEU A 18 11.76 -6.21 12.17
C LEU A 18 13.05 -6.04 11.34
N VAL A 19 12.99 -5.39 10.16
CA VAL A 19 14.20 -5.05 9.38
C VAL A 19 15.13 -4.16 10.21
N THR A 20 14.56 -3.16 10.89
CA THR A 20 15.32 -2.20 11.69
C THR A 20 15.94 -2.85 12.92
N ALA A 21 15.25 -3.80 13.55
CA ALA A 21 15.75 -4.52 14.73
C ALA A 21 16.76 -5.63 14.39
N SER A 22 16.66 -6.22 13.20
CA SER A 22 17.53 -7.29 12.73
C SER A 22 17.81 -7.15 11.24
N THR A 23 18.95 -6.53 10.93
CA THR A 23 19.47 -6.33 9.57
C THR A 23 20.11 -7.58 8.98
N THR A 24 19.58 -8.76 9.31
CA THR A 24 20.07 -10.02 8.73
C THR A 24 19.54 -10.17 7.30
N GLN A 25 20.42 -10.52 6.38
CA GLN A 25 20.08 -10.67 4.96
C GLN A 25 18.85 -11.57 4.71
N PRO A 26 18.66 -12.72 5.40
CA PRO A 26 17.49 -13.57 5.18
C PRO A 26 16.16 -12.90 5.60
N VAL A 27 16.16 -12.15 6.71
CA VAL A 27 14.97 -11.45 7.21
C VAL A 27 14.56 -10.35 6.24
N PHE A 28 15.52 -9.62 5.70
CA PHE A 28 15.28 -8.60 4.69
C PHE A 28 14.66 -9.18 3.40
N TRP A 29 15.16 -10.31 2.90
CA TRP A 29 14.58 -11.00 1.74
C TRP A 29 13.15 -11.47 2.00
N LEU A 30 12.91 -12.10 3.16
CA LEU A 30 11.58 -12.55 3.55
C LEU A 30 10.58 -11.39 3.57
N LEU A 31 10.96 -10.27 4.18
CA LEU A 31 10.10 -9.10 4.33
C LEU A 31 9.85 -8.40 3.00
N THR A 32 10.82 -8.39 2.09
CA THR A 32 10.60 -7.88 0.72
C THR A 32 9.56 -8.71 -0.02
N ILE A 33 9.59 -10.04 0.12
CA ILE A 33 8.59 -10.92 -0.48
C ILE A 33 7.21 -10.65 0.13
N VAL A 34 7.11 -10.54 1.46
CA VAL A 34 5.85 -10.23 2.15
C VAL A 34 5.28 -8.89 1.69
N GLU A 35 6.11 -7.84 1.63
CA GLU A 35 5.71 -6.52 1.16
C GLU A 35 5.20 -6.56 -0.29
N SER A 36 5.86 -7.33 -1.16
CA SER A 36 5.41 -7.51 -2.54
C SER A 36 4.00 -8.13 -2.63
N ILE A 37 3.70 -9.10 -1.78
CA ILE A 37 2.38 -9.76 -1.73
C ILE A 37 1.33 -8.77 -1.24
N ILE A 38 1.66 -7.97 -0.22
CA ILE A 38 0.77 -6.92 0.31
C ILE A 38 0.41 -5.91 -0.79
N VAL A 39 1.40 -5.40 -1.51
CA VAL A 39 1.19 -4.44 -2.61
C VAL A 39 0.31 -5.04 -3.71
N VAL A 40 0.52 -6.30 -4.10
CA VAL A 40 -0.31 -6.98 -5.10
C VAL A 40 -1.76 -7.10 -4.62
N ILE A 41 -2.00 -7.45 -3.36
CA ILE A 41 -3.35 -7.53 -2.77
C ILE A 41 -4.01 -6.14 -2.76
N LEU A 42 -3.28 -5.10 -2.33
CA LEU A 42 -3.77 -3.72 -2.30
C LEU A 42 -4.09 -3.20 -3.72
N ALA A 43 -3.26 -3.53 -4.71
CA ALA A 43 -3.52 -3.20 -6.11
C ALA A 43 -4.79 -3.92 -6.60
N GLY A 44 -4.96 -5.19 -6.25
CA GLY A 44 -6.18 -5.95 -6.50
C GLY A 44 -7.41 -5.25 -5.90
N PHE A 45 -7.33 -4.77 -4.65
CA PHE A 45 -8.42 -3.99 -4.04
C PHE A 45 -8.66 -2.66 -4.74
N PHE A 46 -7.61 -1.95 -5.14
CA PHE A 46 -7.70 -0.68 -5.85
C PHE A 46 -8.46 -0.82 -7.18
N PHE A 47 -8.10 -1.82 -7.99
CA PHE A 47 -8.78 -2.08 -9.28
C PHE A 47 -10.15 -2.76 -9.13
N SER A 48 -10.30 -3.63 -8.13
CA SER A 48 -11.57 -4.34 -7.85
C SER A 48 -12.59 -3.47 -7.13
N TYR A 49 -12.21 -2.28 -6.63
CA TYR A 49 -13.12 -1.39 -5.92
C TYR A 49 -14.23 -0.86 -6.84
N ARG A 50 -15.34 -1.59 -6.87
CA ARG A 50 -16.61 -1.21 -7.51
C ARG A 50 -17.49 -0.40 -6.56
N GLY A 51 -16.90 0.53 -5.80
CA GLY A 51 -17.67 1.41 -4.91
C GLY A 51 -18.81 2.09 -5.67
N LYS A 52 -19.91 2.43 -4.96
CA LYS A 52 -21.07 3.14 -5.54
C LYS A 52 -20.57 4.38 -6.30
N ARG A 53 -20.34 4.25 -7.61
CA ARG A 53 -20.09 5.36 -8.55
C ARG A 53 -21.33 6.26 -8.69
N ARG A 54 -22.37 6.06 -7.86
CA ARG A 54 -23.75 6.51 -8.07
C ARG A 54 -24.38 6.94 -6.73
N SER A 55 -23.75 7.85 -6.00
CA SER A 55 -24.49 8.73 -5.08
C SER A 55 -24.71 10.06 -5.78
N ARG A 56 -25.96 10.51 -5.74
CA ARG A 56 -26.65 11.53 -6.56
C ARG A 56 -26.07 12.94 -6.61
N PHE A 57 -24.97 13.23 -5.93
CA PHE A 57 -24.42 14.58 -5.84
C PHE A 57 -23.21 14.68 -6.76
N TYR A 58 -23.49 15.02 -8.01
CA TYR A 58 -22.54 15.54 -8.98
C TYR A 58 -22.34 17.01 -8.63
N ASP A 59 -21.11 17.42 -8.33
CA ASP A 59 -20.74 18.82 -8.12
C ASP A 59 -20.31 19.38 -9.49
N PRO A 60 -21.13 20.23 -10.15
CA PRO A 60 -20.87 20.68 -11.52
C PRO A 60 -19.63 21.56 -11.66
N ASP A 61 -19.18 22.18 -10.58
CA ASP A 61 -18.15 23.23 -10.60
C ASP A 61 -16.71 22.66 -10.64
N ILE A 62 -16.51 21.40 -10.22
CA ILE A 62 -15.19 20.78 -10.08
C ILE A 62 -14.99 19.60 -11.05
N GLY A 63 -16.06 19.14 -11.72
CA GLY A 63 -16.01 18.04 -12.71
C GLY A 63 -15.55 16.68 -12.16
N ALA A 64 -15.31 16.56 -10.85
CA ALA A 64 -14.79 15.36 -10.22
C ALA A 64 -15.86 14.67 -9.36
N ARG A 65 -16.03 13.36 -9.55
CA ARG A 65 -16.81 12.53 -8.61
C ARG A 65 -15.98 12.30 -7.35
N PRO A 66 -16.56 12.40 -6.15
CA PRO A 66 -15.80 12.27 -4.93
C PRO A 66 -15.15 10.90 -4.83
N TYR A 67 -13.82 10.88 -4.67
CA TYR A 67 -13.11 9.79 -4.00
C TYR A 67 -13.85 9.54 -2.69
N THR A 68 -14.57 8.42 -2.56
CA THR A 68 -15.19 8.09 -1.28
C THR A 68 -14.07 7.87 -0.27
N ILE A 69 -14.26 8.29 1.00
CA ILE A 69 -13.28 8.12 2.10
C ILE A 69 -12.72 6.69 2.14
N ARG A 70 -13.54 5.70 1.77
CA ARG A 70 -13.17 4.29 1.69
C ARG A 70 -12.16 3.98 0.58
N PHE A 71 -12.31 4.62 -0.58
CA PHE A 71 -11.38 4.44 -1.70
C PHE A 71 -10.08 5.20 -1.48
N SER A 72 -10.13 6.40 -0.90
CA SER A 72 -8.91 7.16 -0.58
C SER A 72 -8.02 6.41 0.41
N ILE A 73 -8.59 5.74 1.42
CA ILE A 73 -7.81 4.89 2.33
C ILE A 73 -7.07 3.78 1.55
N ILE A 74 -7.75 3.05 0.68
CA ILE A 74 -7.13 1.97 -0.12
C ILE A 74 -6.03 2.53 -1.03
N ALA A 75 -6.26 3.69 -1.65
CA ALA A 75 -5.28 4.34 -2.51
C ALA A 75 -4.04 4.79 -1.73
N VAL A 76 -4.22 5.37 -0.54
CA VAL A 76 -3.11 5.78 0.33
C VAL A 76 -2.33 4.56 0.82
N SER A 77 -3.01 3.50 1.28
CA SER A 77 -2.38 2.23 1.66
C SER A 77 -1.52 1.71 0.51
N LEU A 78 -2.08 1.60 -0.71
CA LEU A 78 -1.32 1.13 -1.88
C LEU A 78 -0.10 2.01 -2.16
N PHE A 79 -0.24 3.33 -2.07
CA PHE A 79 0.85 4.25 -2.34
C PHE A 79 1.99 4.13 -1.32
N VAL A 80 1.66 4.07 -0.02
CA VAL A 80 2.66 3.96 1.06
C VAL A 80 3.40 2.62 1.00
N ASN A 81 2.69 1.50 0.91
CA ASN A 81 3.32 0.17 0.81
C ASN A 81 4.08 0.04 -0.53
N GLY A 82 3.56 0.61 -1.61
CA GLY A 82 4.25 0.64 -2.90
C GLY A 82 5.57 1.41 -2.84
N ALA A 83 5.61 2.54 -2.14
CA ALA A 83 6.83 3.30 -1.89
C ALA A 83 7.82 2.51 -1.00
N ALA A 84 7.34 1.83 0.04
CA ALA A 84 8.17 0.97 0.88
C ALA A 84 8.82 -0.18 0.07
N LEU A 85 8.02 -0.87 -0.76
CA LEU A 85 8.53 -1.90 -1.67
C LEU A 85 9.57 -1.36 -2.65
N PHE A 86 9.33 -0.17 -3.21
CA PHE A 86 10.30 0.49 -4.09
C PHE A 86 11.64 0.71 -3.40
N VAL A 87 11.61 1.16 -2.14
CA VAL A 87 12.81 1.34 -1.32
C VAL A 87 13.52 0.00 -1.06
N TYR A 88 12.79 -1.08 -0.76
CA TYR A 88 13.39 -2.41 -0.62
C TYR A 88 14.06 -2.89 -1.92
N ILE A 89 13.43 -2.67 -3.07
CA ILE A 89 14.01 -3.02 -4.37
C ILE A 89 15.28 -2.21 -4.65
N MET A 90 15.28 -0.91 -4.34
CA MET A 90 16.47 -0.06 -4.49
C MET A 90 17.62 -0.53 -3.59
N ALA A 91 17.32 -0.90 -2.35
CA ALA A 91 18.30 -1.47 -1.43
C ALA A 91 18.88 -2.80 -1.95
N ILE A 92 18.07 -3.69 -2.53
CA ILE A 92 18.56 -4.94 -3.17
C ILE A 92 19.52 -4.64 -4.33
N ARG A 93 19.23 -3.60 -5.11
CA ARG A 93 20.03 -3.21 -6.29
C ARG A 93 21.34 -2.50 -5.92
N GLY A 94 21.63 -2.29 -4.64
CA GLY A 94 22.81 -1.55 -4.18
C GLY A 94 22.70 -0.03 -4.34
N ASN A 95 21.54 0.48 -4.77
CA ASN A 95 21.22 1.91 -4.75
C ASN A 95 20.58 2.24 -3.40
N SER A 96 21.31 1.99 -2.31
CA SER A 96 20.78 2.24 -0.98
C SER A 96 20.57 3.76 -0.79
N ILE A 97 19.32 4.14 -0.49
CA ILE A 97 18.96 5.47 0.00
C ILE A 97 19.05 5.49 1.55
N PHE A 98 19.67 4.45 2.12
CA PHE A 98 19.95 4.21 3.52
C PHE A 98 21.43 3.89 3.70
#